data_AF-A0A952J0G3-F1
#
_entry.id   AF-A0A952J0G3-F1
#
_cell.length_a   1.000
_cell.length_b   1.000
_cell.length_c   1.000
_cell.angle_alpha   90.00
_cell.angle_beta   90.00
_cell.angle_gamma   90.00
#
_symmetry.space_group_name_H-M   'P 1'
#
loop_
_entity.id
_entity.type
_entity.pdbx_description
1 polymer ?
#
loop_
_entity_poly.entity_id
_entity_poly.type
_entity_poly.pdbx_seq_one_letter_code
_entity_poly.pdbx_strand_id
1 'polypeptide(L)'
;MANRFQSAFAAQHINEDLRVVAHEWPLWRASGLNDAEAEDLYLESSGQILLETDQAMGALEAAIFSGRPRTLVLSGETERLNNLFVAPPRDKPVIETGDVLASLKELAADQLKMSPDEFAVHKNLASFGFDSIGLSEFARSISTRFGIEIAPSVFFSHATLEKLAAHLR
;
A
#
# COMPACT_ATOMS: atom_id res chain seq x y z
N MET A 1 13.47 -2.12 2.62
CA MET A 1 14.32 -2.22 3.84
C MET A 1 15.38 -1.12 3.88
N ALA A 2 15.96 -0.69 2.76
CA ALA A 2 16.95 0.39 2.68
C ALA A 2 16.45 1.75 3.19
N ASN A 3 15.28 2.23 2.75
CA ASN A 3 14.78 3.57 3.12
C ASN A 3 14.56 3.71 4.63
N ARG A 4 14.00 2.67 5.28
CA ARG A 4 13.76 2.66 6.73
C ARG A 4 15.05 2.80 7.55
N PHE A 5 16.17 2.28 7.05
CA PHE A 5 17.48 2.48 7.67
C PHE A 5 17.94 3.93 7.54
N GLN A 6 17.82 4.53 6.35
CA GLN A 6 18.21 5.92 6.10
C GLN A 6 17.42 6.90 6.97
N SER A 7 16.10 6.72 7.11
CA SER A 7 15.30 7.58 7.99
C SER A 7 15.59 7.36 9.48
N ALA A 8 15.98 6.16 9.90
CA ALA A 8 16.44 5.92 11.27
C ALA A 8 17.81 6.55 11.54
N PHE A 9 18.74 6.46 10.59
CA PHE A 9 20.07 7.06 10.67
C PHE A 9 19.97 8.59 10.80
N ALA A 10 19.20 9.26 9.93
CA ALA A 10 18.99 10.71 10.01
C ALA A 10 18.38 11.14 11.36
N ALA A 11 17.47 10.34 11.93
CA ALA A 11 16.87 10.63 13.23
C ALA A 11 17.85 10.50 14.42
N GLN A 12 18.91 9.70 14.30
CA GLN A 12 19.90 9.50 15.35
C GLN A 12 20.98 10.61 15.39
N HIS A 13 21.17 11.35 14.30
CA HIS A 13 22.26 12.32 14.14
C HIS A 13 21.76 13.78 14.20
N ILE A 14 20.68 14.05 14.95
CA ILE A 14 20.02 15.38 15.03
C ILE A 14 20.89 16.43 15.77
N ASN A 15 21.85 16.00 16.61
CA ASN A 15 22.65 16.86 17.49
C ASN A 15 24.16 16.72 17.27
N GLU A 16 24.58 16.35 16.06
CA GLU A 16 25.99 16.25 15.69
C GLU A 16 26.43 17.47 14.86
N ASP A 17 27.75 17.66 14.70
CA ASP A 17 28.33 18.74 13.89
C ASP A 17 27.93 18.67 12.40
N LEU A 18 27.40 17.53 11.96
CA LEU A 18 26.91 17.28 10.61
C LEU A 18 25.39 17.18 10.58
N ARG A 19 24.76 18.03 9.77
CA ARG A 19 23.31 17.97 9.54
C ARG A 19 22.97 16.85 8.56
N VAL A 20 22.33 15.79 9.07
CA VAL A 20 21.81 14.69 8.27
C VAL A 20 20.29 14.82 8.13
N VAL A 21 19.77 14.72 6.91
CA VAL A 21 18.34 14.75 6.62
C VAL A 21 17.95 13.57 5.73
N ALA A 22 16.77 13.01 5.97
CA ALA A 22 16.17 11.98 5.13
C ALA A 22 14.84 12.50 4.54
N HIS A 23 14.70 12.37 3.22
CA HIS A 23 13.49 12.77 2.51
C HIS A 23 12.86 11.53 1.87
N GLU A 24 11.62 11.23 2.26
CA GLU A 24 10.83 10.16 1.69
C GLU A 24 10.07 10.72 0.49
N TRP A 25 10.45 10.28 -0.71
CA TRP A 25 9.89 10.76 -1.96
C TRP A 25 8.74 9.87 -2.44
N PRO A 26 7.67 10.46 -3.02
CA PRO A 26 6.64 9.68 -3.70
C PRO A 26 7.20 9.18 -5.04
N LEU A 27 6.37 8.43 -5.78
CA LEU A 27 6.74 8.02 -7.13
C LEU A 27 6.98 9.26 -8.01
N TRP A 28 8.13 9.27 -8.69
CA TRP A 28 8.54 10.35 -9.57
C TRP A 28 8.45 9.88 -11.01
N ARG A 29 7.73 10.62 -11.85
CA ARG A 29 7.53 10.30 -13.28
C ARG A 29 8.84 10.03 -14.03
N ALA A 30 9.86 10.85 -13.78
CA ALA A 30 11.14 10.75 -14.48
C ALA A 30 12.09 9.69 -13.90
N SER A 31 11.68 8.94 -12.87
CA SER A 31 12.58 7.99 -12.20
C SER A 31 13.01 6.84 -13.11
N GLY A 32 12.11 6.37 -14.00
CA GLY A 32 12.33 5.16 -14.79
C GLY A 32 12.50 3.88 -13.95
N LEU A 33 12.26 3.96 -12.63
CA LEU A 33 12.41 2.88 -11.66
C LEU A 33 11.08 2.22 -11.31
N ASN A 34 9.98 2.72 -11.88
CA ASN A 34 8.65 2.23 -11.57
C ASN A 34 8.28 1.06 -12.48
N ASP A 35 7.73 0.01 -11.88
CA ASP A 35 7.01 -1.03 -12.61
C ASP A 35 5.59 -0.50 -12.91
N ALA A 36 5.20 -0.49 -14.18
CA ALA A 36 3.96 0.13 -14.64
C ALA A 36 2.70 -0.48 -14.00
N GLU A 37 2.67 -1.81 -13.81
CA GLU A 37 1.51 -2.47 -13.18
C GLU A 37 1.41 -2.17 -11.68
N ALA A 38 2.57 -2.09 -11.01
CA ALA A 38 2.63 -1.76 -9.58
C ALA A 38 2.37 -0.26 -9.32
N GLU A 39 2.71 0.59 -10.28
CA GLU A 39 2.48 2.03 -10.25
C GLU A 39 0.98 2.35 -10.22
N ASP A 40 0.20 1.86 -11.19
CA ASP A 40 -1.23 2.16 -11.30
C ASP A 40 -1.98 1.79 -10.01
N LEU A 41 -1.73 0.59 -9.49
CA LEU A 41 -2.37 0.10 -8.26
C LEU A 41 -1.95 0.92 -7.03
N TYR A 42 -0.70 1.36 -6.95
CA TYR A 42 -0.22 2.23 -5.87
C TYR A 42 -0.88 3.61 -5.93
N LEU A 43 -0.96 4.22 -7.11
CA LEU A 43 -1.55 5.55 -7.30
C LEU A 43 -3.06 5.53 -7.00
N GLU A 44 -3.79 4.51 -7.48
CA GLU A 44 -5.22 4.36 -7.19
C GLU A 44 -5.52 4.19 -5.70
N SER A 45 -4.77 3.31 -5.03
CA SER A 45 -5.02 2.96 -3.63
C SER A 45 -4.52 4.00 -2.63
N SER A 46 -3.50 4.80 -2.97
CA SER A 46 -2.96 5.82 -2.07
C SER A 46 -3.53 7.22 -2.30
N GLY A 47 -4.23 7.46 -3.41
CA GLY A 47 -4.68 8.79 -3.80
C GLY A 47 -3.54 9.75 -4.17
N GLN A 48 -2.32 9.22 -4.31
CA GLN A 48 -1.17 9.97 -4.80
C GLN A 48 -1.16 10.01 -6.33
N ILE A 49 -0.49 11.02 -6.87
CA ILE A 49 -0.14 11.11 -8.30
C ILE A 49 1.38 11.13 -8.43
N LEU A 50 1.86 10.83 -9.64
CA LEU A 50 3.28 10.99 -9.93
C LEU A 50 3.73 12.43 -9.69
N LEU A 51 4.86 12.57 -9.00
CA LEU A 51 5.53 13.84 -8.84
C LEU A 51 6.20 14.24 -10.16
N GLU A 52 5.99 15.48 -10.59
CA GLU A 52 6.70 16.07 -11.73
C GLU A 52 8.05 16.66 -11.30
N THR A 53 8.99 16.76 -12.24
CA THR A 53 10.37 17.21 -11.94
C THR A 53 10.44 18.65 -11.42
N ASP A 54 9.62 19.55 -11.95
CA ASP A 54 9.53 20.94 -11.49
C ASP A 54 9.00 21.03 -10.05
N GLN A 55 7.98 20.24 -9.72
CA GLN A 55 7.44 20.11 -8.37
C GLN A 55 8.46 19.51 -7.40
N ALA A 56 9.24 18.51 -7.84
CA ALA A 56 10.26 17.86 -7.02
C ALA A 56 11.35 18.83 -6.57
N MET A 57 11.80 19.72 -7.46
CA MET A 57 12.81 20.73 -7.13
C MET A 57 12.31 21.70 -6.05
N GLY A 58 11.08 22.20 -6.19
CA GLY A 58 10.48 23.06 -5.17
C GLY A 58 10.27 22.34 -3.82
N ALA A 59 9.87 21.07 -3.85
CA ALA A 59 9.73 20.26 -2.65
C ALA A 59 11.08 19.99 -1.96
N LEU A 60 12.15 19.79 -2.72
CA LEU A 60 13.51 19.59 -2.18
C LEU A 60 13.98 20.84 -1.45
N GLU A 61 13.85 22.00 -2.08
CA GLU A 61 14.20 23.28 -1.47
C GLU A 61 13.42 23.49 -0.17
N ALA A 62 12.09 23.32 -0.21
CA ALA A 62 11.25 23.43 0.98
C ALA A 62 11.68 22.44 2.09
N ALA A 63 12.01 21.20 1.73
CA ALA A 63 12.44 20.19 2.68
C ALA A 63 13.80 20.54 3.33
N ILE A 64 14.77 21.03 2.55
CA ILE A 64 16.09 21.47 3.06
C ILE A 64 15.94 22.67 4.00
N PHE A 65 15.12 23.65 3.63
CA PHE A 65 14.91 24.86 4.44
C PHE A 65 13.98 24.66 5.63
N SER A 66 13.23 23.56 5.69
CA SER A 66 12.32 23.26 6.81
C SER A 66 13.01 23.05 8.17
N GLY A 67 14.32 22.80 8.16
CA GLY A 67 15.08 22.45 9.37
C GLY A 67 14.75 21.06 9.95
N ARG A 68 13.86 20.28 9.30
CA ARG A 68 13.43 18.98 9.81
C ARG A 68 14.42 17.87 9.44
N PRO A 69 14.68 16.90 10.35
CA PRO A 69 15.56 15.77 10.07
C PRO A 69 14.90 14.73 9.17
N ARG A 70 13.56 14.72 9.12
CA ARG A 70 12.79 13.85 8.24
C ARG A 70 11.60 14.59 7.64
N THR A 71 11.45 14.45 6.33
CA THR A 71 10.33 15.01 5.58
C THR A 71 9.75 13.93 4.70
N LEU A 72 8.42 13.83 4.68
CA LEU A 72 7.68 13.03 3.72
C LEU A 72 7.12 13.98 2.67
N VAL A 73 7.43 13.73 1.40
CA VAL A 73 6.87 14.45 0.26
C VAL A 73 5.70 13.63 -0.27
N LEU A 74 4.57 14.29 -0.50
CA LEU A 74 3.38 13.68 -1.10
C LEU A 74 2.93 14.55 -2.27
N SER A 75 2.47 13.91 -3.34
CA SER A 75 1.83 14.56 -4.48
C SER A 75 0.49 13.87 -4.72
N GLY A 76 -0.59 14.62 -4.88
CA GLY A 76 -1.94 14.07 -5.00
C GLY A 76 -3.02 15.07 -4.62
N GLU A 77 -4.27 14.61 -4.61
CA GLU A 77 -5.41 15.42 -4.18
C GLU A 77 -5.42 15.59 -2.66
N THR A 78 -5.42 16.83 -2.17
CA THR A 78 -5.30 17.16 -0.74
C THR A 78 -6.29 16.40 0.15
N GLU A 79 -7.56 16.28 -0.28
CA GLU A 79 -8.57 15.55 0.49
C GLU A 79 -8.24 14.05 0.62
N ARG A 80 -7.79 13.41 -0.47
CA ARG A 80 -7.42 11.99 -0.47
C ARG A 80 -6.14 11.75 0.31
N LEU A 81 -5.15 12.65 0.21
CA LEU A 81 -3.91 12.57 0.99
C LEU A 81 -4.15 12.75 2.49
N ASN A 82 -5.09 13.59 2.90
CA ASN A 82 -5.43 13.75 4.32
C ASN A 82 -5.97 12.45 4.93
N ASN A 83 -6.72 11.65 4.16
CA ASN A 83 -7.23 10.37 4.61
C ASN A 83 -6.12 9.34 4.90
N LEU A 84 -4.91 9.50 4.35
CA LEU A 84 -3.76 8.63 4.70
C LEU A 84 -3.30 8.78 6.16
N PHE A 85 -3.59 9.92 6.78
CA PHE A 85 -3.18 10.24 8.15
C PHE A 85 -4.31 10.10 9.16
N VAL A 86 -5.55 9.98 8.68
CA VAL A 86 -6.69 9.64 9.52
C VAL A 86 -6.69 8.13 9.69
N ALA A 87 -6.23 7.66 10.86
CA ALA A 87 -6.40 6.25 11.19
C ALA A 87 -7.91 5.94 11.20
N PRO A 88 -8.40 4.98 10.38
CA PRO A 88 -9.78 4.55 10.53
C PRO A 88 -9.96 4.02 11.95
N PRO A 89 -11.14 4.20 12.58
CA PRO A 89 -11.42 3.60 13.87
C PRO A 89 -11.15 2.11 13.76
N ARG A 90 -10.10 1.63 14.43
CA ARG A 90 -9.76 0.21 14.53
C ARG A 90 -10.71 -0.45 15.53
N ASP A 91 -11.99 -0.52 15.17
CA ASP A 91 -12.76 -1.68 15.59
C ASP A 91 -12.27 -2.82 14.71
N LYS A 92 -11.39 -3.67 15.25
CA LYS A 92 -11.20 -4.98 14.64
C LYS A 92 -12.55 -5.67 14.78
N PRO A 93 -13.30 -5.95 13.70
CA PRO A 93 -14.37 -6.92 13.84
C PRO A 93 -13.68 -8.20 14.30
N VAL A 94 -14.11 -8.71 15.46
CA VAL A 94 -13.79 -10.08 15.85
C VAL A 94 -14.52 -10.94 14.82
N ILE A 95 -13.83 -11.29 13.74
CA ILE A 95 -14.36 -12.24 12.77
C ILE A 95 -14.48 -13.55 13.56
N GLU A 96 -15.72 -13.95 13.87
CA GLU A 96 -15.98 -15.26 14.45
C GLU A 96 -15.23 -16.29 13.63
N THR A 97 -14.57 -17.21 14.31
CA THR A 97 -13.55 -18.13 13.80
C THR A 97 -14.08 -19.17 12.80
N GLY A 98 -15.16 -18.86 12.09
CA GLY A 98 -15.49 -19.45 10.80
C GLY A 98 -14.34 -19.24 9.83
N ASP A 99 -14.15 -20.22 8.94
CA ASP A 99 -12.95 -20.36 8.14
C ASP A 99 -12.79 -19.18 7.15
N VAL A 100 -12.11 -18.10 7.59
CA VAL A 100 -11.78 -16.92 6.78
C VAL A 100 -11.20 -17.34 5.44
N LEU A 101 -10.40 -18.41 5.43
CA LEU A 101 -9.82 -18.97 4.22
C LEU A 101 -10.88 -19.53 3.26
N ALA A 102 -11.90 -20.22 3.77
CA ALA A 102 -13.02 -20.72 2.95
C ALA A 102 -13.82 -19.56 2.35
N SER A 103 -14.13 -18.52 3.13
CA SER A 103 -14.82 -17.34 2.61
C SER A 103 -13.99 -16.57 1.58
N LEU A 104 -12.67 -16.46 1.76
CA LEU A 104 -11.79 -15.86 0.75
C LEU A 104 -11.74 -16.70 -0.54
N LYS A 105 -11.76 -18.04 -0.43
CA LYS A 105 -11.85 -18.93 -1.60
C LYS A 105 -13.17 -18.77 -2.35
N GLU A 106 -14.28 -18.70 -1.63
CA GLU A 106 -15.61 -18.48 -2.24
C GLU A 106 -15.66 -17.16 -3.00
N LEU A 107 -15.18 -16.06 -2.40
CA LEU A 107 -15.13 -14.76 -3.06
C LEU A 107 -14.24 -14.79 -4.32
N ALA A 108 -13.09 -15.47 -4.25
CA ALA A 108 -12.18 -15.59 -5.40
C ALA A 108 -12.78 -16.46 -6.52
N ALA A 109 -13.45 -17.55 -6.15
CA ALA A 109 -14.16 -18.44 -7.05
C ALA A 109 -15.31 -17.73 -7.77
N ASP A 110 -16.12 -16.95 -7.04
CA ASP A 110 -17.22 -16.18 -7.60
C ASP A 110 -16.75 -15.13 -8.59
N GLN A 111 -15.59 -14.51 -8.33
CA GLN A 111 -15.01 -13.49 -9.19
C GLN A 111 -14.42 -14.07 -10.47
N LEU A 112 -13.61 -15.12 -10.37
CA LEU A 112 -12.99 -15.76 -11.54
C LEU A 112 -13.88 -16.79 -12.24
N LYS A 113 -15.10 -17.03 -11.73
CA LYS A 113 -16.03 -18.07 -12.21
C LYS A 113 -15.38 -19.46 -12.25
N MET A 114 -14.51 -19.73 -11.28
CA MET A 114 -13.78 -20.99 -11.11
C MET A 114 -14.30 -21.76 -9.89
N SER A 115 -13.95 -23.03 -9.78
CA SER A 115 -14.32 -23.80 -8.59
C SER A 115 -13.44 -23.40 -7.38
N PRO A 116 -13.99 -23.28 -6.16
CA PRO A 116 -13.20 -23.02 -4.93
C PRO A 116 -12.07 -24.04 -4.69
N ASP A 117 -12.22 -25.26 -5.20
CA ASP A 117 -11.24 -26.34 -5.08
C ASP A 117 -10.02 -26.15 -5.99
N GLU A 118 -10.13 -25.33 -7.03
CA GLU A 118 -9.01 -25.02 -7.93
C GLU A 118 -8.02 -24.01 -7.31
N PHE A 119 -8.45 -23.32 -6.24
CA PHE A 119 -7.62 -22.34 -5.55
C PHE A 119 -6.67 -23.00 -4.54
N ALA A 120 -5.43 -23.18 -4.98
CA ALA A 120 -4.30 -23.48 -4.11
C ALA A 120 -3.98 -22.28 -3.19
N VAL A 121 -4.13 -22.48 -1.87
CA VAL A 121 -4.05 -21.42 -0.84
C VAL A 121 -2.69 -20.74 -0.72
N HIS A 122 -1.64 -21.42 -1.15
CA HIS A 122 -0.24 -20.97 -1.13
C HIS A 122 0.23 -20.41 -2.49
N LYS A 123 -0.61 -20.50 -3.53
CA LYS A 123 -0.29 -19.98 -4.85
C LYS A 123 -0.66 -18.50 -4.92
N ASN A 124 0.13 -17.75 -5.69
CA ASN A 124 -0.09 -16.33 -5.89
C ASN A 124 -1.41 -16.09 -6.64
N LEU A 125 -2.21 -15.12 -6.19
CA LEU A 125 -3.46 -14.71 -6.81
C LEU A 125 -3.30 -14.35 -8.29
N ALA A 126 -2.20 -13.67 -8.65
CA ALA A 126 -1.90 -13.32 -10.05
C ALA A 126 -1.79 -14.57 -10.96
N SER A 127 -1.32 -15.69 -10.41
CA SER A 127 -1.21 -16.95 -11.15
C SER A 127 -2.55 -17.67 -11.38
N PHE A 128 -3.66 -17.15 -10.86
CA PHE A 128 -5.02 -17.57 -11.18
C PHE A 128 -5.73 -16.64 -12.16
N GLY A 129 -5.10 -15.52 -12.55
CA GLY A 129 -5.69 -14.54 -13.46
C GLY A 129 -6.25 -13.30 -12.79
N PHE A 130 -5.91 -13.06 -11.51
CA PHE A 130 -6.14 -11.74 -10.91
C PHE A 130 -5.16 -10.72 -11.50
N ASP A 131 -5.70 -9.75 -12.23
CA ASP A 131 -5.01 -8.53 -12.64
C ASP A 131 -5.22 -7.40 -11.61
N SER A 132 -4.66 -6.22 -11.85
CA SER A 132 -4.77 -5.08 -10.93
C SER A 132 -6.23 -4.65 -10.66
N ILE A 133 -7.08 -4.71 -11.70
CA ILE A 133 -8.51 -4.36 -11.58
C ILE A 133 -9.23 -5.42 -10.74
N GLY A 134 -8.97 -6.70 -11.03
CA GLY A 134 -9.51 -7.83 -10.29
C GLY A 134 -9.11 -7.82 -8.82
N LEU A 135 -7.85 -7.47 -8.51
CA LEU A 135 -7.40 -7.33 -7.12
C LEU A 135 -8.12 -6.18 -6.40
N SER A 136 -8.33 -5.04 -7.07
CA SER A 136 -9.09 -3.92 -6.49
C SER A 136 -10.55 -4.30 -6.21
N GLU A 137 -11.21 -5.00 -7.14
CA GLU A 137 -12.57 -5.52 -6.93
C GLU A 137 -12.65 -6.58 -5.83
N PHE A 138 -11.62 -7.42 -5.72
CA PHE A 138 -11.51 -8.44 -4.69
C PHE A 138 -11.35 -7.81 -3.31
N ALA A 139 -10.47 -6.80 -3.16
CA ALA A 139 -10.33 -6.00 -1.95
C ALA A 139 -11.67 -5.41 -1.51
N ARG A 140 -12.45 -4.85 -2.44
CA ARG A 140 -13.77 -4.29 -2.16
C ARG A 140 -14.77 -5.36 -1.70
N SER A 141 -14.73 -6.54 -2.32
CA SER A 141 -15.61 -7.67 -1.98
C SER A 141 -15.29 -8.22 -0.59
N ILE A 142 -14.01 -8.37 -0.25
CA ILE A 142 -13.56 -8.73 1.10
C ILE A 142 -14.00 -7.66 2.11
N SER A 143 -13.77 -6.40 1.79
CA SER A 143 -14.13 -5.26 2.65
C SER A 143 -15.63 -5.28 2.99
N THR A 144 -16.47 -5.54 1.99
CA THR A 144 -17.92 -5.63 2.14
C THR A 144 -18.33 -6.87 2.94
N ARG A 145 -17.70 -8.03 2.68
CA ARG A 145 -18.05 -9.31 3.33
C ARG A 145 -17.71 -9.33 4.82
N PHE A 146 -16.55 -8.78 5.18
CA PHE A 146 -16.04 -8.81 6.55
C PHE A 146 -16.25 -7.50 7.31
N GLY A 147 -16.81 -6.47 6.68
CA GLY A 147 -17.04 -5.17 7.30
C GLY A 147 -15.74 -4.44 7.69
N ILE A 148 -14.67 -4.67 6.92
CA ILE A 148 -13.34 -4.09 7.13
C ILE A 148 -12.94 -3.24 5.93
N GLU A 149 -11.91 -2.43 6.07
CA GLU A 149 -11.29 -1.74 4.93
C GLU A 149 -10.01 -2.47 4.53
N ILE A 150 -9.97 -3.01 3.31
CA ILE A 150 -8.79 -3.65 2.72
C ILE A 150 -8.34 -2.82 1.53
N ALA A 151 -7.15 -2.24 1.64
CA ALA A 151 -6.49 -1.59 0.52
C ALA A 151 -5.94 -2.65 -0.46
N PRO A 152 -6.03 -2.45 -1.78
CA PRO A 152 -5.46 -3.38 -2.76
C PRO A 152 -3.94 -3.60 -2.58
N SER A 153 -3.24 -2.62 -2.00
CA SER A 153 -1.81 -2.73 -1.70
C SER A 153 -1.45 -3.87 -0.73
N VAL A 154 -2.42 -4.37 0.05
CA VAL A 154 -2.25 -5.55 0.91
C VAL A 154 -1.85 -6.77 0.09
N PHE A 155 -2.34 -6.91 -1.15
CA PHE A 155 -2.02 -8.04 -2.01
C PHE A 155 -0.54 -8.09 -2.45
N PHE A 156 0.19 -6.97 -2.40
CA PHE A 156 1.64 -6.99 -2.64
C PHE A 156 2.40 -7.72 -1.53
N SER A 157 2.01 -7.48 -0.27
CA SER A 157 2.65 -8.10 0.89
C SER A 157 2.08 -9.49 1.20
N HIS A 158 0.81 -9.71 0.83
CA HIS A 158 0.01 -10.89 1.12
C HIS A 158 -0.62 -11.47 -0.16
N ALA A 159 0.18 -11.81 -1.15
CA ALA A 159 -0.29 -12.26 -2.48
C ALA A 159 -0.96 -13.65 -2.53
N THR A 160 -1.24 -14.27 -1.39
CA THR A 160 -1.78 -15.64 -1.30
C THR A 160 -2.95 -15.67 -0.32
N LEU A 161 -3.96 -16.53 -0.57
CA LEU A 161 -5.13 -16.65 0.30
C LEU A 161 -4.77 -16.98 1.75
N GLU A 162 -3.75 -17.81 1.99
CA GLU A 162 -3.26 -18.12 3.34
C GLU A 162 -2.74 -16.87 4.07
N LYS A 163 -1.83 -16.11 3.43
CA LYS A 163 -1.29 -14.86 4.00
C LYS A 163 -2.36 -13.80 4.23
N LEU A 164 -3.39 -13.75 3.39
CA LEU A 164 -4.53 -12.86 3.58
C LEU A 164 -5.36 -13.31 4.78
N ALA A 165 -5.72 -14.59 4.86
CA ALA A 165 -6.47 -15.12 5.99
C ALA A 165 -5.73 -14.89 7.32
N ALA A 166 -4.40 -15.02 7.34
CA ALA A 166 -3.57 -14.72 8.50
C ALA A 166 -3.52 -13.22 8.84
N HIS A 167 -3.63 -12.32 7.85
CA HIS A 167 -3.67 -10.87 8.06
C HIS A 167 -5.03 -10.39 8.61
N LEU A 168 -6.11 -11.11 8.27
CA LEU A 168 -7.49 -10.77 8.64
C LEU A 168 -7.92 -11.29 10.02
N ARG A 169 -7.16 -12.21 10.63
CA ARG A 169 -7.38 -12.72 11.99
C ARG A 169 -6.82 -11.76 13.05
#